data_AF-A0A084Y2G8-F1
#
_entry.id   AF-A0A084Y2G8-F1
#
_cell.length_a   1.000
_cell.length_b   1.000
_cell.length_c   1.000
_cell.angle_alpha   90.00
_cell.angle_beta   90.00
_cell.angle_gamma   90.00
#
_symmetry.space_group_name_H-M   'P 1'
#
loop_
_entity.id
_entity.type
_entity.pdbx_description
1 polymer ?
#
loop_
_entity_poly.entity_id
_entity_poly.type
_entity_poly.pdbx_seq_one_letter_code
_entity_poly.pdbx_strand_id
1 'polypeptide(L)'
;MSLYQVKGSSVWYVSITHDGCRVRHSTGTSDRREAQEYHDKIRAELWRGTALGERKKVDRTWSEAAEVWMRAAARSQSDAYRLRWISERWRGKRLADIDADAFDALLDARGDLSAGTINRYIAQIVAIMNVARRRGWIDKLPILDRRPEPPGRIARITVAQWHALQDALPTHLRQMARFAIATGLRRHNVTHLEWPQIDLDRAVAFVDADETKSGSAIGVPLSDEAVAVLREQVGAHPVIVFPYRGKPVFKTSTRAWRHACEAAGVPDLTWHDLRHIWASAHMMAGTSLAELLALGGWKTPRMGLRYAHLSPEHLAGVAGNSRLVDVEKKRKA
;
A
#
# COMPACT_ATOMS: atom_id res chain seq x y z
N MET A 1 -3.44 -41.72 -39.10
CA MET A 1 -3.20 -43.11 -38.64
C MET A 1 -2.38 -43.06 -37.36
N SER A 2 -2.88 -43.66 -36.29
CA SER A 2 -2.27 -43.69 -34.95
C SER A 2 -1.18 -44.74 -34.81
N LEU A 3 -1.25 -45.81 -35.62
CA LEU A 3 -0.26 -46.87 -35.73
C LEU A 3 0.28 -46.95 -37.17
N TYR A 4 1.58 -47.16 -37.33
CA TYR A 4 2.21 -47.34 -38.64
C TYR A 4 3.46 -48.21 -38.54
N GLN A 5 3.87 -48.84 -39.65
CA GLN A 5 5.13 -49.58 -39.77
C GLN A 5 6.10 -48.80 -40.66
N VAL A 6 7.39 -48.85 -40.34
CA VAL A 6 8.45 -48.25 -41.16
C VAL A 6 8.88 -49.26 -42.22
N LYS A 7 9.13 -48.79 -43.45
CA LYS A 7 9.54 -49.64 -44.57
C LYS A 7 10.82 -50.40 -44.20
N GLY A 8 10.75 -51.74 -44.19
CA GLY A 8 11.87 -52.62 -43.79
C GLY A 8 11.89 -53.04 -42.32
N SER A 9 10.91 -52.64 -41.49
CA SER A 9 10.78 -53.07 -40.10
C SER A 9 9.42 -53.72 -39.86
N SER A 10 9.41 -54.88 -39.19
CA SER A 10 8.17 -55.54 -38.74
C SER A 10 7.56 -54.89 -37.49
N VAL A 11 8.26 -53.93 -36.86
CA VAL A 11 7.85 -53.29 -35.61
C VAL A 11 6.84 -52.17 -35.86
N TRP A 12 5.77 -52.15 -35.06
CA TRP A 12 4.77 -51.09 -35.08
C TRP A 12 5.26 -49.84 -34.32
N TYR A 13 4.89 -48.66 -34.83
CA TYR A 13 5.14 -47.37 -34.21
C TYR A 13 3.82 -46.67 -33.90
N VAL A 14 3.76 -45.99 -32.77
CA VAL A 14 2.65 -45.12 -32.38
C VAL A 14 2.95 -43.68 -32.75
N SER A 15 1.91 -42.94 -33.18
CA SER A 15 1.95 -41.51 -33.44
C SER A 15 0.75 -40.87 -32.75
N ILE A 16 1.00 -40.20 -31.62
CA ILE A 16 -0.03 -39.54 -30.82
C ILE A 16 0.21 -38.03 -30.88
N THR A 17 -0.83 -37.26 -31.19
CA THR A 17 -0.81 -35.80 -31.10
C THR A 17 -1.51 -35.38 -29.82
N HIS A 18 -0.84 -34.60 -28.98
CA HIS A 18 -1.35 -34.11 -27.70
C HIS A 18 -0.82 -32.68 -27.44
N ASP A 19 -1.71 -31.75 -27.07
CA ASP A 19 -1.40 -30.32 -26.86
C ASP A 19 -0.59 -29.65 -27.98
N GLY A 20 -0.89 -29.98 -29.24
CA GLY A 20 -0.19 -29.44 -30.41
C GLY A 20 1.20 -30.06 -30.67
N CYS A 21 1.72 -30.88 -29.76
CA CYS A 21 2.94 -31.64 -29.94
C CYS A 21 2.64 -33.06 -30.43
N ARG A 22 3.42 -33.54 -31.41
CA ARG A 22 3.27 -34.91 -31.93
C ARG A 22 4.41 -35.79 -31.43
N VAL A 23 4.07 -36.81 -30.64
CA VAL A 23 5.02 -37.80 -30.11
C VAL A 23 4.94 -39.06 -30.96
N ARG A 24 6.11 -39.57 -31.37
CA ARG A 24 6.22 -40.83 -32.11
C ARG A 24 7.14 -41.77 -31.35
N HIS A 25 6.70 -43.00 -31.13
CA HIS A 25 7.44 -43.98 -30.35
C HIS A 25 7.34 -45.36 -30.97
N SER A 26 8.42 -46.14 -30.91
CA SER A 26 8.38 -47.55 -31.27
C SER A 26 7.61 -48.32 -30.20
N THR A 27 6.77 -49.26 -30.60
CA THR A 27 6.10 -50.18 -29.67
C THR A 27 6.97 -51.38 -29.32
N GLY A 28 8.06 -51.61 -30.07
CA GLY A 28 8.97 -52.75 -29.86
C GLY A 28 8.40 -54.12 -30.26
N THR A 29 7.16 -54.19 -30.72
CA THR A 29 6.46 -55.43 -31.09
C THR A 29 6.04 -55.42 -32.56
N SER A 30 6.02 -56.61 -33.17
CA SER A 30 5.45 -56.86 -34.50
C SER A 30 3.97 -57.24 -34.45
N ASP A 31 3.42 -57.50 -33.26
CA ASP A 31 2.01 -57.77 -33.06
C ASP A 31 1.21 -56.44 -33.01
N ARG A 32 0.23 -56.34 -33.91
CA ARG A 32 -0.64 -55.17 -34.02
C ARG A 32 -1.53 -54.98 -32.79
N ARG A 33 -1.92 -56.06 -32.11
CA ARG A 33 -2.80 -55.99 -30.93
C ARG A 33 -2.06 -55.44 -29.72
N GLU A 34 -0.85 -55.93 -29.46
CA GLU A 34 0.03 -55.39 -28.42
C GLU A 34 0.42 -53.92 -28.70
N ALA A 35 0.66 -53.57 -29.97
CA ALA A 35 0.92 -52.20 -30.37
C ALA A 35 -0.27 -51.26 -30.10
N GLN A 36 -1.50 -51.76 -30.27
CA GLN A 36 -2.73 -51.02 -29.96
C GLN A 36 -2.94 -50.87 -28.45
N GLU A 37 -2.69 -51.92 -27.66
CA GLU A 37 -2.72 -51.82 -26.18
C GLU A 37 -1.69 -50.81 -25.66
N TYR A 38 -0.47 -50.82 -26.22
CA TYR A 38 0.57 -49.85 -25.89
C TYR A 38 0.17 -48.42 -26.29
N HIS A 39 -0.44 -48.24 -27.46
CA HIS A 39 -1.02 -46.95 -27.88
C HIS A 39 -2.05 -46.43 -26.89
N ASP A 40 -3.01 -47.28 -26.51
CA ASP A 40 -4.11 -46.89 -25.64
C ASP A 40 -3.63 -46.59 -24.23
N LYS A 41 -2.60 -47.31 -23.75
CA LYS A 41 -1.91 -47.02 -22.49
C LYS A 41 -1.22 -45.66 -22.52
N ILE A 42 -0.40 -45.36 -23.53
CA ILE A 42 0.28 -44.05 -23.64
C ILE A 42 -0.73 -42.92 -23.81
N ARG A 43 -1.78 -43.12 -24.61
CA ARG A 43 -2.84 -42.13 -24.78
C ARG A 43 -3.55 -41.86 -23.45
N ALA A 44 -3.86 -42.89 -22.68
CA ALA A 44 -4.44 -42.76 -21.35
C ALA A 44 -3.48 -42.08 -20.37
N GLU A 45 -2.17 -42.36 -20.42
CA GLU A 45 -1.14 -41.70 -19.60
C GLU A 45 -0.97 -40.22 -19.96
N LEU A 46 -0.94 -39.86 -21.25
CA LEU A 46 -0.88 -38.48 -21.70
C LEU A 46 -2.14 -37.70 -21.31
N TRP A 47 -3.32 -38.31 -21.51
CA TRP A 47 -4.60 -37.73 -21.06
C TRP A 47 -4.70 -37.64 -19.54
N ARG A 48 -4.16 -38.61 -18.79
CA ARG A 48 -4.03 -38.50 -17.34
C ARG A 48 -3.04 -37.41 -16.95
N GLY A 49 -1.93 -37.22 -17.66
CA GLY A 49 -0.97 -36.15 -17.37
C GLY A 49 -1.52 -34.74 -17.57
N THR A 50 -2.50 -34.57 -18.47
CA THR A 50 -3.19 -33.28 -18.70
C THR A 50 -4.48 -33.13 -17.90
N ALA A 51 -5.29 -34.19 -17.76
CA ALA A 51 -6.50 -34.17 -16.92
C ALA A 51 -6.14 -34.14 -15.43
N LEU A 52 -5.11 -34.89 -15.02
CA LEU A 52 -4.36 -34.70 -13.79
C LEU A 52 -3.15 -33.80 -14.08
N GLY A 53 -3.40 -32.50 -14.24
CA GLY A 53 -2.48 -31.49 -13.72
C GLY A 53 -2.26 -31.58 -12.20
N GLU A 54 -2.33 -32.78 -11.61
CA GLU A 54 -1.88 -33.09 -10.27
C GLU A 54 -0.35 -33.13 -10.30
N ARG A 55 0.27 -31.95 -10.39
CA ARG A 55 1.35 -31.72 -9.42
C ARG A 55 0.72 -32.04 -8.08
N LYS A 56 1.11 -33.18 -7.47
CA LYS A 56 0.69 -33.57 -6.11
C LYS A 56 0.52 -32.28 -5.31
N LYS A 57 -0.72 -31.82 -5.10
CA LYS A 57 -0.97 -30.53 -4.44
C LYS A 57 -0.27 -30.66 -3.11
N VAL A 58 0.83 -29.94 -2.94
CA VAL A 58 1.65 -30.09 -1.75
C VAL A 58 0.73 -29.70 -0.62
N ASP A 59 0.41 -30.66 0.25
CA ASP A 59 -0.59 -30.49 1.29
C ASP A 59 -0.04 -29.55 2.36
N ARG A 60 -0.08 -28.26 2.04
CA ARG A 60 0.50 -27.19 2.83
C ARG A 60 -0.62 -26.39 3.46
N THR A 61 -0.27 -25.82 4.60
CA THR A 61 -1.17 -25.10 5.47
C THR A 61 -0.95 -23.59 5.36
N TRP A 62 -1.94 -22.83 5.84
CA TRP A 62 -1.82 -21.39 6.04
C TRP A 62 -0.58 -21.01 6.85
N SER A 63 -0.31 -21.73 7.95
CA SER A 63 0.80 -21.43 8.86
C SER A 63 2.16 -21.48 8.16
N GLU A 64 2.38 -22.47 7.29
CA GLU A 64 3.63 -22.58 6.54
C GLU A 64 3.79 -21.44 5.53
N ALA A 65 2.71 -21.05 4.84
CA ALA A 65 2.76 -19.92 3.91
C ALA A 65 2.99 -18.58 4.64
N ALA A 66 2.33 -18.39 5.77
CA ALA A 66 2.47 -17.22 6.63
C ALA A 66 3.90 -17.10 7.17
N GLU A 67 4.52 -18.21 7.60
CA GLU A 67 5.89 -18.23 8.08
C GLU A 67 6.88 -17.79 7.00
N VAL A 68 6.76 -18.36 5.79
CA VAL A 68 7.60 -17.94 4.66
C VAL A 68 7.41 -16.43 4.38
N TRP A 69 6.16 -15.96 4.40
CA TRP A 69 5.86 -14.55 4.17
C TRP A 69 6.47 -13.64 5.24
N MET A 70 6.49 -14.05 6.50
CA MET A 70 7.13 -13.33 7.60
C MET A 70 8.66 -13.32 7.49
N ARG A 71 9.28 -14.44 7.11
CA ARG A 71 10.75 -14.53 6.93
C ARG A 71 11.25 -13.71 5.74
N ALA A 72 10.41 -13.49 4.73
CA ALA A 72 10.83 -12.82 3.48
C ALA A 72 11.15 -11.33 3.64
N ALA A 73 10.53 -10.63 4.58
CA ALA A 73 10.81 -9.22 4.86
C ALA A 73 10.20 -8.79 6.20
N ALA A 74 10.77 -7.74 6.80
CA ALA A 74 10.20 -7.09 7.98
C ALA A 74 8.76 -6.61 7.71
N ARG A 75 7.88 -6.74 8.73
CA ARG A 75 6.45 -6.43 8.63
C ARG A 75 6.05 -5.35 9.62
N SER A 76 5.04 -4.57 9.25
CA SER A 76 4.48 -3.56 10.14
C SER A 76 3.80 -4.22 11.35
N GLN A 77 3.70 -3.50 12.46
CA GLN A 77 2.94 -3.97 13.63
C GLN A 77 1.48 -4.30 13.27
N SER A 78 0.87 -3.55 12.35
CA SER A 78 -0.50 -3.81 11.89
C SER A 78 -0.60 -5.12 11.09
N ASP A 79 0.40 -5.42 10.27
CA ASP A 79 0.47 -6.69 9.55
C ASP A 79 0.63 -7.86 10.51
N ALA A 80 1.55 -7.75 11.48
CA ALA A 80 1.77 -8.79 12.48
C ALA A 80 0.51 -9.04 13.33
N TYR A 81 -0.18 -7.97 13.73
CA TYR A 81 -1.43 -8.07 14.49
C TYR A 81 -2.54 -8.80 13.72
N ARG A 82 -2.78 -8.42 12.46
CA ARG A 82 -3.76 -9.11 11.60
C ARG A 82 -3.36 -10.56 11.36
N LEU A 83 -2.08 -10.80 11.04
CA LEU A 83 -1.58 -12.14 10.78
C LEU A 83 -1.82 -13.06 11.96
N ARG A 84 -1.46 -12.63 13.18
CA ARG A 84 -1.68 -13.41 14.40
C ARG A 84 -3.14 -13.82 14.53
N TRP A 85 -4.05 -12.87 14.37
CA TRP A 85 -5.48 -13.13 14.49
C TRP A 85 -6.03 -14.08 13.41
N ILE A 86 -5.55 -13.96 12.16
CA ILE A 86 -5.91 -14.89 11.07
C ILE A 86 -5.35 -16.29 11.38
N SER A 87 -4.06 -16.37 11.74
CA SER A 87 -3.37 -17.64 12.00
C SER A 87 -3.90 -18.39 13.23
N GLU A 88 -4.45 -17.68 14.22
CA GLU A 88 -5.16 -18.32 15.34
C GLU A 88 -6.40 -19.10 14.87
N ARG A 89 -7.14 -18.56 13.89
CA ARG A 89 -8.40 -19.13 13.37
C ARG A 89 -8.18 -20.13 12.24
N TRP A 90 -7.13 -19.95 11.46
CA TRP A 90 -6.76 -20.82 10.35
C TRP A 90 -5.61 -21.77 10.70
N ARG A 91 -5.44 -22.07 12.00
CA ARG A 91 -4.45 -23.04 12.46
C ARG A 91 -4.73 -24.40 11.81
N GLY A 92 -3.75 -24.91 11.05
CA GLY A 92 -3.87 -26.18 10.34
C GLY A 92 -4.80 -26.15 9.12
N LYS A 93 -5.41 -25.01 8.78
CA LYS A 93 -6.22 -24.89 7.56
C LYS A 93 -5.34 -25.08 6.33
N ARG A 94 -5.77 -25.96 5.41
CA ARG A 94 -5.07 -26.23 4.16
C ARG A 94 -5.23 -25.05 3.22
N LEU A 95 -4.20 -24.75 2.43
CA LEU A 95 -4.26 -23.64 1.47
C LEU A 95 -5.33 -23.85 0.40
N ALA A 96 -5.67 -25.10 0.08
CA ALA A 96 -6.73 -25.46 -0.86
C ALA A 96 -8.14 -25.12 -0.34
N ASP A 97 -8.32 -25.02 0.98
CA ASP A 97 -9.61 -24.79 1.64
C ASP A 97 -9.77 -23.30 2.03
N ILE A 98 -8.99 -22.41 1.41
CA ILE A 98 -9.10 -20.97 1.59
C ILE A 98 -9.78 -20.41 0.34
N ASP A 99 -11.08 -20.22 0.42
CA ASP A 99 -11.98 -19.66 -0.58
C ASP A 99 -12.79 -18.49 0.00
N ALA A 100 -13.83 -18.06 -0.71
CA ALA A 100 -14.71 -16.98 -0.27
C ALA A 100 -15.47 -17.33 1.02
N ASP A 101 -15.98 -18.56 1.13
CA ASP A 101 -16.73 -19.02 2.32
C ASP A 101 -15.82 -19.08 3.55
N ALA A 102 -14.60 -19.58 3.40
CA ALA A 102 -13.61 -19.58 4.48
C ALA A 102 -13.21 -18.17 4.91
N PHE A 103 -13.22 -17.21 3.99
CA PHE A 103 -12.96 -15.80 4.25
C PHE A 103 -14.13 -15.11 4.96
N ASP A 104 -15.36 -15.35 4.53
CA ASP A 104 -16.56 -14.77 5.16
C ASP A 104 -16.71 -15.31 6.59
N ALA A 105 -16.54 -16.63 6.80
CA ALA A 105 -16.53 -17.23 8.13
C ALA A 105 -15.41 -16.66 9.04
N LEU A 106 -14.26 -16.30 8.46
CA LEU A 106 -13.21 -15.60 9.20
C LEU A 106 -13.68 -14.21 9.64
N LEU A 107 -14.28 -13.42 8.74
CA LEU A 107 -14.74 -12.07 9.03
C LEU A 107 -15.90 -12.03 10.04
N ASP A 108 -16.83 -12.97 9.98
CA ASP A 108 -17.94 -13.07 10.93
C ASP A 108 -17.43 -13.18 12.37
N ALA A 109 -16.32 -13.91 12.58
CA ALA A 109 -15.66 -14.02 13.88
C ALA A 109 -14.95 -12.74 14.36
N ARG A 110 -14.91 -11.68 13.53
CA ARG A 110 -14.37 -10.35 13.87
C ARG A 110 -15.48 -9.34 14.22
N GLY A 111 -16.71 -9.57 13.76
CA GLY A 111 -17.82 -8.62 13.85
C GLY A 111 -17.76 -7.53 12.79
N ASP A 112 -18.46 -6.42 13.03
CA ASP A 112 -18.60 -5.33 12.06
C ASP A 112 -17.28 -4.61 11.77
N LEU A 113 -16.88 -4.59 10.50
CA LEU A 113 -15.66 -3.95 10.02
C LEU A 113 -15.96 -2.97 8.89
N SER A 114 -15.18 -1.89 8.84
CA SER A 114 -15.22 -0.99 7.70
C SER A 114 -14.70 -1.68 6.43
N ALA A 115 -15.24 -1.27 5.27
CA ALA A 115 -14.80 -1.76 3.94
C ALA A 115 -13.27 -1.67 3.77
N GLY A 116 -12.66 -0.57 4.20
CA GLY A 116 -11.21 -0.39 4.15
C GLY A 116 -10.43 -1.32 5.07
N THR A 117 -11.04 -1.82 6.15
CA THR A 117 -10.43 -2.85 7.01
C THR A 117 -10.50 -4.21 6.34
N ILE A 118 -11.68 -4.60 5.83
CA ILE A 118 -11.90 -5.84 5.07
C ILE A 118 -10.91 -5.93 3.90
N ASN A 119 -10.77 -4.86 3.12
CA ASN A 119 -9.84 -4.79 2.00
C ASN A 119 -8.37 -5.00 2.39
N ARG A 120 -7.98 -4.63 3.62
CA ARG A 120 -6.63 -4.89 4.13
C ARG A 120 -6.44 -6.35 4.54
N TYR A 121 -7.47 -7.01 5.06
CA TYR A 121 -7.47 -8.46 5.30
C TYR A 121 -7.30 -9.21 3.97
N ILE A 122 -8.11 -8.87 2.96
CA ILE A 122 -8.01 -9.44 1.61
C ILE A 122 -6.59 -9.27 1.06
N ALA A 123 -6.05 -8.04 1.10
CA ALA A 123 -4.72 -7.76 0.58
C ALA A 123 -3.63 -8.61 1.25
N GLN A 124 -3.71 -8.81 2.56
CA GLN A 124 -2.74 -9.61 3.31
C GLN A 124 -2.88 -11.11 3.00
N ILE A 125 -4.11 -11.63 2.95
CA ILE A 125 -4.39 -13.03 2.59
C ILE A 125 -3.87 -13.33 1.19
N VAL A 126 -4.22 -12.49 0.21
CA VAL A 126 -3.74 -12.61 -1.17
C VAL A 126 -2.22 -12.50 -1.24
N ALA A 127 -1.57 -11.64 -0.44
CA ALA A 127 -0.12 -11.55 -0.40
C ALA A 127 0.56 -12.85 0.09
N ILE A 128 -0.01 -13.49 1.11
CA ILE A 128 0.47 -14.76 1.65
C ILE A 128 0.20 -15.91 0.66
N MET A 129 -1.00 -15.99 0.10
CA MET A 129 -1.35 -16.97 -0.94
C MET A 129 -0.47 -16.83 -2.19
N ASN A 130 -0.06 -15.60 -2.54
CA ASN A 130 0.90 -15.39 -3.62
C ASN A 130 2.29 -15.96 -3.35
N VAL A 131 2.73 -16.01 -2.07
CA VAL A 131 3.98 -16.70 -1.70
C VAL A 131 3.84 -18.20 -1.98
N ALA A 132 2.72 -18.79 -1.57
CA ALA A 132 2.43 -20.20 -1.84
C ALA A 132 2.37 -20.50 -3.34
N ARG A 133 1.70 -19.65 -4.12
CA ARG A 133 1.61 -19.78 -5.59
C ARG A 133 2.99 -19.73 -6.25
N ARG A 134 3.84 -18.76 -5.88
CA ARG A 134 5.21 -18.65 -6.42
C ARG A 134 6.08 -19.88 -6.11
N ARG A 135 5.78 -20.60 -5.04
CA ARG A 135 6.46 -21.84 -4.65
C ARG A 135 5.83 -23.10 -5.26
N GLY A 136 4.77 -22.95 -6.07
CA GLY A 136 4.06 -24.07 -6.68
C GLY A 136 3.24 -24.90 -5.69
N TRP A 137 2.86 -24.34 -4.53
CA TRP A 137 2.03 -25.04 -3.54
C TRP A 137 0.54 -25.00 -3.91
N ILE A 138 0.14 -23.96 -4.63
CA ILE A 138 -1.21 -23.77 -5.18
C ILE A 138 -1.10 -23.22 -6.61
N ASP A 139 -2.08 -23.54 -7.45
CA ASP A 139 -2.11 -23.07 -8.84
C ASP A 139 -2.89 -21.76 -8.99
N LYS A 140 -3.98 -21.62 -8.25
CA LYS A 140 -4.92 -20.49 -8.31
C LYS A 140 -5.02 -19.79 -6.96
N LEU A 141 -5.25 -18.48 -7.01
CA LEU A 141 -5.55 -17.68 -5.83
C LEU A 141 -7.07 -17.71 -5.57
N PRO A 142 -7.50 -17.56 -4.30
CA PRO A 142 -8.91 -17.32 -4.01
C PRO A 142 -9.37 -16.00 -4.63
N ILE A 143 -10.61 -16.00 -5.11
CA ILE A 143 -11.29 -14.79 -5.57
C ILE A 143 -11.98 -14.19 -4.35
N LEU A 144 -11.43 -13.07 -3.86
CA LEU A 144 -11.97 -12.34 -2.71
C LEU A 144 -12.31 -10.92 -3.16
N ASP A 145 -13.60 -10.59 -3.16
CA ASP A 145 -14.08 -9.33 -3.69
C ASP A 145 -13.78 -8.15 -2.76
N ARG A 146 -13.12 -7.14 -3.32
CA ARG A 146 -12.88 -5.90 -2.60
C ARG A 146 -14.19 -5.18 -2.37
N ARG A 147 -14.37 -4.67 -1.14
CA ARG A 147 -15.51 -3.83 -0.79
C ARG A 147 -15.26 -2.39 -1.26
N PRO A 148 -16.26 -1.70 -1.81
CA PRO A 148 -16.11 -0.30 -2.20
C PRO A 148 -15.80 0.55 -0.96
N GLU A 149 -14.79 1.40 -1.05
CA GLU A 149 -14.44 2.35 0.01
C GLU A 149 -15.02 3.72 -0.33
N PRO A 150 -15.67 4.41 0.63
CA PRO A 150 -16.17 5.75 0.39
C PRO A 150 -15.00 6.69 0.04
N PRO A 151 -15.24 7.73 -0.78
CA PRO A 151 -14.22 8.72 -1.08
C PRO A 151 -13.70 9.34 0.22
N GLY A 152 -12.39 9.50 0.32
CA GLY A 152 -11.77 10.07 1.51
C GLY A 152 -12.24 11.50 1.74
N ARG A 153 -12.64 11.82 2.98
CA ARG A 153 -12.97 13.18 3.39
C ARG A 153 -11.75 14.09 3.23
N ILE A 154 -11.98 15.31 2.76
CA ILE A 154 -11.01 16.41 2.83
C ILE A 154 -11.44 17.29 3.98
N ALA A 155 -10.66 17.27 5.07
CA ALA A 155 -10.95 18.11 6.22
C ALA A 155 -10.78 19.60 5.88
N ARG A 156 -11.64 20.42 6.45
CA ARG A 156 -11.63 21.88 6.35
C ARG A 156 -11.81 22.46 7.74
N ILE A 157 -11.16 23.58 8.00
CA ILE A 157 -11.28 24.35 9.23
C ILE A 157 -11.25 25.83 8.85
N THR A 158 -12.07 26.66 9.50
CA THR A 158 -11.99 28.10 9.34
C THR A 158 -10.87 28.68 10.21
N VAL A 159 -10.45 29.92 9.91
CA VAL A 159 -9.47 30.64 10.74
C VAL A 159 -9.96 30.78 12.19
N ALA A 160 -11.24 31.13 12.38
CA ALA A 160 -11.85 31.23 13.70
C ALA A 160 -11.85 29.89 14.46
N GLN A 161 -12.19 28.79 13.78
CA GLN A 161 -12.13 27.45 14.37
C GLN A 161 -10.69 27.04 14.70
N TRP A 162 -9.71 27.41 13.88
CA TRP A 162 -8.30 27.16 14.16
C TRP A 162 -7.81 27.91 15.40
N HIS A 163 -8.21 29.17 15.57
CA HIS A 163 -7.92 29.92 16.80
C HIS A 163 -8.59 29.29 18.03
N ALA A 164 -9.89 28.98 17.95
CA ALA A 164 -10.61 28.31 19.05
C ALA A 164 -9.97 26.96 19.43
N LEU A 165 -9.52 26.18 18.44
CA LEU A 165 -8.83 24.91 18.66
C LEU A 165 -7.51 25.14 19.41
N GLN A 166 -6.71 26.13 18.98
CA GLN A 166 -5.46 26.45 19.65
C GLN A 166 -5.70 26.87 21.11
N ASP A 167 -6.67 27.74 21.36
CA ASP A 167 -6.99 28.24 22.70
C ASP A 167 -7.40 27.11 23.64
N ALA A 168 -8.14 26.12 23.14
CA ALA A 168 -8.57 24.96 23.91
C ALA A 168 -7.47 23.88 24.09
N LEU A 169 -6.38 23.91 23.32
CA LEU A 169 -5.30 22.93 23.41
C LEU A 169 -4.32 23.26 24.55
N PRO A 170 -3.84 22.25 25.31
CA PRO A 170 -2.70 22.41 26.21
C PRO A 170 -1.46 22.86 25.45
N THR A 171 -0.59 23.66 26.09
CA THR A 171 0.57 24.31 25.45
C THR A 171 1.41 23.37 24.59
N HIS A 172 1.81 22.20 25.12
CA HIS A 172 2.63 21.23 24.37
C HIS A 172 1.93 20.74 23.08
N LEU A 173 0.62 20.44 23.12
CA LEU A 173 -0.12 20.03 21.92
C LEU A 173 -0.40 21.20 20.98
N ARG A 174 -0.62 22.40 21.52
CA ARG A 174 -0.83 23.62 20.74
C ARG A 174 0.37 23.91 19.85
N GLN A 175 1.58 23.90 20.41
CA GLN A 175 2.81 24.15 19.64
C GLN A 175 3.05 23.08 18.58
N MET A 176 2.88 21.81 18.94
CA MET A 176 2.97 20.73 17.96
C MET A 176 1.95 20.85 16.83
N ALA A 177 0.70 21.26 17.15
CA ALA A 177 -0.36 21.40 16.16
C ALA A 177 -0.08 22.58 15.21
N ARG A 178 0.38 23.72 15.74
CA ARG A 178 0.83 24.88 14.95
C ARG A 178 1.95 24.49 13.98
N PHE A 179 2.95 23.76 14.46
CA PHE A 179 4.02 23.29 13.60
C PHE A 179 3.52 22.29 12.54
N ALA A 180 2.66 21.35 12.93
CA ALA A 180 2.12 20.33 12.02
C ALA A 180 1.27 20.94 10.89
N ILE A 181 0.44 21.94 11.17
CA ILE A 181 -0.38 22.60 10.15
C ILE A 181 0.44 23.54 9.27
N ALA A 182 1.50 24.16 9.81
CA ALA A 182 2.36 25.08 9.05
C ALA A 182 3.29 24.34 8.06
N THR A 183 3.70 23.12 8.39
CA THR A 183 4.67 22.34 7.59
C THR A 183 4.03 21.20 6.79
N GLY A 184 2.83 20.76 7.18
CA GLY A 184 2.19 19.58 6.60
C GLY A 184 2.95 18.27 6.84
N LEU A 185 3.93 18.23 7.74
CA LEU A 185 4.73 17.03 8.02
C LEU A 185 3.86 15.85 8.48
N ARG A 186 4.35 14.62 8.25
CA ARG A 186 3.66 13.42 8.75
C ARG A 186 3.70 13.43 10.28
N ARG A 187 2.65 12.87 10.90
CA ARG A 187 2.55 12.77 12.38
C ARG A 187 3.85 12.26 12.99
N HIS A 188 4.40 11.16 12.48
CA HIS A 188 5.63 10.55 12.99
C HIS A 188 6.79 11.54 13.05
N ASN A 189 7.03 12.25 11.94
CA ASN A 189 8.10 13.24 11.81
C ASN A 189 7.92 14.42 12.77
N VAL A 190 6.69 14.79 13.12
CA VAL A 190 6.44 15.85 14.11
C VAL A 190 6.62 15.31 15.53
N THR A 191 6.13 14.09 15.82
CA THR A 191 6.17 13.51 17.18
C THR A 191 7.56 13.02 17.60
N HIS A 192 8.47 12.79 16.64
CA HIS A 192 9.85 12.36 16.86
C HIS A 192 10.87 13.44 16.45
N LEU A 193 10.42 14.69 16.26
CA LEU A 193 11.30 15.75 15.79
C LEU A 193 12.36 16.09 16.85
N GLU A 194 13.63 16.08 16.44
CA GLU A 194 14.78 16.44 17.26
C GLU A 194 15.53 17.65 16.70
N TRP A 195 16.17 18.43 17.56
CA TRP A 195 16.94 19.62 17.18
C TRP A 195 18.03 19.37 16.13
N PRO A 196 18.76 18.23 16.12
CA PRO A 196 19.72 17.94 15.06
C PRO A 196 19.10 17.87 13.65
N GLN A 197 17.78 17.69 13.55
CA GLN A 197 17.05 17.67 12.28
C GLN A 197 16.65 19.09 11.82
N ILE A 198 16.95 20.14 12.57
CA ILE A 198 16.52 21.52 12.28
C ILE A 198 17.73 22.41 12.06
N ASP A 199 17.75 23.11 10.92
CA ASP A 199 18.60 24.25 10.65
C ASP A 199 17.75 25.52 10.68
N LEU A 200 17.76 26.22 11.82
CA LEU A 200 16.97 27.44 12.02
C LEU A 200 17.48 28.62 11.19
N ASP A 201 18.77 28.65 10.87
CA ASP A 201 19.38 29.75 10.10
C ASP A 201 18.97 29.65 8.63
N ARG A 202 18.92 28.42 8.09
CA ARG A 202 18.45 28.15 6.73
C ARG A 202 16.93 27.97 6.63
N ALA A 203 16.23 27.94 7.77
CA ALA A 203 14.81 27.62 7.85
C ALA A 203 14.47 26.29 7.15
N VAL A 204 15.19 25.22 7.49
CA VAL A 204 15.00 23.88 6.91
C VAL A 204 14.87 22.82 8.01
N ALA A 205 13.90 21.92 7.84
CA ALA A 205 13.81 20.67 8.61
C ALA A 205 14.20 19.47 7.74
N PHE A 206 15.11 18.64 8.24
CA PHE A 206 15.52 17.40 7.59
C PHE A 206 14.66 16.24 8.08
N VAL A 207 14.05 15.52 7.14
CA VAL A 207 13.29 14.30 7.44
C VAL A 207 14.09 13.11 6.91
N ASP A 208 14.47 12.20 7.81
CA ASP A 208 15.32 11.06 7.48
C ASP A 208 14.68 10.08 6.50
N ALA A 209 15.52 9.44 5.69
CA ALA A 209 15.11 8.49 4.65
C ALA A 209 14.29 7.31 5.19
N ASP A 210 14.61 6.84 6.41
CA ASP A 210 13.90 5.73 7.07
C ASP A 210 12.51 6.14 7.58
N GLU A 211 12.27 7.43 7.76
CA GLU A 211 11.00 8.01 8.20
C GLU A 211 10.14 8.53 7.03
N THR A 212 10.75 8.70 5.85
CA THR A 212 10.02 8.95 4.62
C THR A 212 9.61 7.63 3.97
N LYS A 213 8.32 7.48 3.62
CA LYS A 213 7.85 6.35 2.80
C LYS A 213 8.51 6.27 1.41
N SER A 214 9.28 7.30 1.03
CA SER A 214 10.06 7.40 -0.20
C SER A 214 11.48 6.83 -0.08
N GLY A 215 12.06 6.70 1.11
CA GLY A 215 13.43 6.20 1.27
C GLY A 215 14.52 7.22 0.91
N SER A 216 14.21 8.51 0.95
CA SER A 216 15.17 9.59 0.67
C SER A 216 15.05 10.67 1.74
N ALA A 217 16.18 11.19 2.22
CA ALA A 217 16.19 12.32 3.12
C ALA A 217 15.66 13.55 2.37
N ILE A 218 14.71 14.27 2.95
CA ILE A 218 14.09 15.45 2.34
C ILE A 218 14.33 16.64 3.25
N GLY A 219 14.99 17.68 2.73
CA GLY A 219 14.98 19.00 3.34
C GLY A 219 13.65 19.68 3.04
N VAL A 220 12.87 19.96 4.09
CA VAL A 220 11.58 20.63 4.01
C VAL A 220 11.79 22.08 4.41
N PRO A 221 11.61 23.04 3.47
CA PRO A 221 11.62 24.46 3.80
C PRO A 221 10.55 24.79 4.84
N LEU A 222 10.90 25.61 5.81
CA LEU A 222 10.03 26.04 6.90
C LEU A 222 9.46 27.42 6.60
N SER A 223 8.16 27.59 6.81
CA SER A 223 7.51 28.90 6.78
C SER A 223 7.87 29.73 8.01
N ASP A 224 7.64 31.04 7.95
CA ASP A 224 7.87 31.95 9.08
C ASP A 224 7.11 31.50 10.34
N GLU A 225 5.88 31.01 10.19
CA GLU A 225 5.09 30.46 11.30
C GLU A 225 5.74 29.21 11.90
N ALA A 226 6.26 28.30 11.05
CA ALA A 226 6.95 27.12 11.54
C ALA A 226 8.24 27.49 12.29
N VAL A 227 9.01 28.46 11.79
CA VAL A 227 10.21 28.99 12.46
C VAL A 227 9.85 29.69 13.77
N ALA A 228 8.77 30.46 13.82
CA ALA A 228 8.30 31.11 15.04
C ALA A 228 7.98 30.09 16.13
N VAL A 229 7.23 29.03 15.79
CA VAL A 229 6.93 27.93 16.72
C VAL A 229 8.19 27.24 17.21
N LEU A 230 9.17 26.99 16.33
CA LEU A 230 10.44 26.38 16.74
C LEU A 230 11.21 27.29 17.70
N ARG A 231 11.27 28.60 17.43
CA ARG A 231 11.91 29.57 18.34
C ARG A 231 11.27 29.56 19.73
N GLU A 232 9.95 29.43 19.81
CA GLU A 232 9.23 29.29 21.09
C GLU A 232 9.55 27.97 21.84
N GLN A 233 10.13 26.97 21.16
CA GLN A 233 10.57 25.71 21.79
C GLN A 233 12.04 25.69 22.19
N VAL A 234 12.85 26.67 21.77
CA VAL A 234 14.27 26.73 22.11
C VAL A 234 14.45 26.78 23.63
N GLY A 235 15.30 25.89 24.15
CA GLY A 235 15.55 25.75 25.59
C GLY A 235 14.57 24.85 26.35
N ALA A 236 13.48 24.37 25.72
CA ALA A 236 12.53 23.46 26.38
C ALA A 236 13.10 22.05 26.65
N HIS A 237 13.98 21.56 25.78
CA HIS A 237 14.72 20.30 25.94
C HIS A 237 15.96 20.30 25.02
N PRO A 238 17.08 19.67 25.41
CA PRO A 238 18.33 19.68 24.62
C PRO A 238 18.31 18.86 23.32
N VAL A 239 17.25 18.10 23.05
CA VAL A 239 17.20 17.11 21.95
C VAL A 239 15.84 17.12 21.29
N ILE A 240 14.78 16.89 22.05
CA ILE A 240 13.41 16.83 21.54
C ILE A 240 12.86 18.24 21.31
N VAL A 241 12.28 18.49 20.13
CA VAL A 241 11.69 19.82 19.83
C VAL A 241 10.40 20.06 20.59
N PHE A 242 9.53 19.05 20.68
CA PHE A 242 8.22 19.15 21.37
C PHE A 242 8.12 18.21 22.59
N PRO A 243 8.77 18.56 23.72
CA PRO A 243 8.73 17.74 24.92
C PRO A 243 7.42 17.94 25.71
N TYR A 244 6.98 16.88 26.37
CA TYR A 244 6.00 16.95 27.46
C TYR A 244 6.53 16.19 28.67
N ARG A 245 6.75 16.90 29.78
CA ARG A 245 7.36 16.32 31.00
C ARG A 245 8.68 15.59 30.71
N GLY A 246 9.52 16.20 29.87
CA GLY A 246 10.84 15.66 29.50
C GLY A 246 10.81 14.45 28.55
N LYS A 247 9.66 14.11 27.96
CA LYS A 247 9.52 12.98 27.02
C LYS A 247 8.88 13.41 25.70
N PRO A 248 9.14 12.70 24.58
CA PRO A 248 8.45 12.97 23.33
C PRO A 248 6.95 12.65 23.42
N VAL A 249 6.15 13.38 22.65
CA VAL A 249 4.70 13.18 22.57
C VAL A 249 4.36 12.31 21.36
N PHE A 250 4.30 10.99 21.53
CA PHE A 250 3.99 10.07 20.43
C PHE A 250 2.50 9.94 20.10
N LYS A 251 1.62 10.17 21.08
CA LYS A 251 0.16 10.05 20.92
C LYS A 251 -0.46 11.43 20.76
N THR A 252 -0.97 11.73 19.57
CA THR A 252 -1.60 13.02 19.27
C THR A 252 -3.12 12.99 19.35
N SER A 253 -3.75 11.86 19.03
CA SER A 253 -5.20 11.63 19.18
C SER A 253 -5.58 11.34 20.64
N THR A 254 -5.35 12.29 21.54
CA THR A 254 -5.62 12.17 22.97
C THR A 254 -7.03 12.63 23.34
N ARG A 255 -7.43 12.45 24.61
CA ARG A 255 -8.66 13.06 25.14
C ARG A 255 -8.61 14.59 25.05
N ALA A 256 -7.44 15.20 25.29
CA ALA A 256 -7.27 16.65 25.18
C ALA A 256 -7.50 17.15 23.75
N TRP A 257 -6.97 16.44 22.75
CA TRP A 257 -7.23 16.76 21.34
C TRP A 257 -8.73 16.71 21.01
N ARG A 258 -9.42 15.64 21.40
CA ARG A 258 -10.86 15.49 21.14
C ARG A 258 -11.69 16.58 21.80
N HIS A 259 -11.42 16.88 23.07
CA HIS A 259 -12.11 17.96 23.79
C HIS A 259 -11.87 19.33 23.14
N ALA A 260 -10.64 19.62 22.71
CA ALA A 260 -10.33 20.87 22.01
C ALA A 260 -11.05 20.96 20.65
N CYS A 261 -11.16 19.83 19.94
CA CYS A 261 -11.92 19.75 18.69
C CYS A 261 -13.42 19.97 18.90
N GLU A 262 -14.01 19.40 19.97
CA GLU A 262 -15.40 19.63 20.36
C GLU A 262 -15.63 21.12 20.69
N ALA A 263 -14.77 21.71 21.50
CA ALA A 263 -14.85 23.13 21.88
C ALA A 263 -14.73 24.08 20.67
N ALA A 264 -13.93 23.71 19.67
CA ALA A 264 -13.73 24.47 18.43
C ALA A 264 -14.79 24.18 17.35
N GLY A 265 -15.80 23.35 17.62
CA GLY A 265 -16.86 23.02 16.67
C GLY A 265 -16.39 22.16 15.48
N VAL A 266 -15.34 21.36 15.68
CA VAL A 266 -14.75 20.46 14.67
C VAL A 266 -14.54 19.04 15.23
N PRO A 267 -15.59 18.38 15.79
CA PRO A 267 -15.45 17.15 16.58
C PRO A 267 -14.81 15.98 15.82
N ASP A 268 -14.97 15.93 14.49
CA ASP A 268 -14.41 14.87 13.65
C ASP A 268 -12.98 15.16 13.17
N LEU A 269 -12.36 16.26 13.58
CA LEU A 269 -11.01 16.63 13.18
C LEU A 269 -9.97 15.72 13.83
N THR A 270 -9.15 15.09 13.00
CA THR A 270 -8.05 14.23 13.45
C THR A 270 -6.72 14.94 13.29
N TRP A 271 -5.68 14.49 14.00
CA TRP A 271 -4.34 15.04 13.82
C TRP A 271 -3.84 14.97 12.37
N HIS A 272 -4.19 13.90 11.65
CA HIS A 272 -3.75 13.74 10.26
C HIS A 272 -4.43 14.74 9.32
N ASP A 273 -5.58 15.27 9.72
CA ASP A 273 -6.28 16.30 8.95
C ASP A 273 -5.49 17.61 8.87
N LEU A 274 -4.60 17.92 9.83
CA LEU A 274 -3.73 19.10 9.75
C LEU A 274 -2.89 19.10 8.47
N ARG A 275 -2.38 17.93 8.06
CA ARG A 275 -1.67 17.78 6.79
C ARG A 275 -2.60 17.93 5.57
N HIS A 276 -3.84 17.45 5.67
CA HIS A 276 -4.83 17.65 4.60
C HIS A 276 -5.24 19.12 4.46
N ILE A 277 -5.36 19.84 5.56
CA ILE A 277 -5.64 21.27 5.60
C ILE A 277 -4.48 22.05 4.99
N TRP A 278 -3.24 21.77 5.41
CA TRP A 278 -2.03 22.36 4.82
C TRP A 278 -1.99 22.19 3.29
N ALA A 279 -2.22 20.96 2.80
CA ALA A 279 -2.21 20.68 1.37
C ALA A 279 -3.33 21.42 0.61
N SER A 280 -4.51 21.53 1.23
CA SER A 280 -5.65 22.25 0.67
C SER A 280 -5.35 23.75 0.59
N ALA A 281 -4.76 24.32 1.64
CA ALA A 281 -4.38 25.72 1.70
C ALA A 281 -3.37 26.08 0.59
N HIS A 282 -2.36 25.24 0.35
CA HIS A 282 -1.43 25.41 -0.77
C HIS A 282 -2.13 25.43 -2.13
N MET A 283 -3.02 24.47 -2.40
CA MET A 283 -3.74 24.42 -3.68
C MET A 283 -4.68 25.61 -3.89
N MET A 284 -5.33 26.06 -2.81
CA MET A 284 -6.19 27.25 -2.84
C MET A 284 -5.39 28.54 -3.02
N ALA A 285 -4.16 28.60 -2.49
CA ALA A 285 -3.22 29.71 -2.69
C ALA A 285 -2.51 29.68 -4.06
N GLY A 286 -2.85 28.72 -4.94
CA GLY A 286 -2.28 28.63 -6.29
C GLY A 286 -0.91 27.95 -6.38
N THR A 287 -0.46 27.25 -5.32
CA THR A 287 0.74 26.40 -5.40
C THR A 287 0.51 25.30 -6.44
N SER A 288 1.49 25.08 -7.33
CA SER A 288 1.37 24.03 -8.34
C SER A 288 1.38 22.64 -7.71
N LEU A 289 0.77 21.65 -8.37
CA LEU A 289 0.79 20.27 -7.89
C LEU A 289 2.23 19.74 -7.75
N ALA A 290 3.15 20.15 -8.63
CA ALA A 290 4.55 19.74 -8.56
C ALA A 290 5.26 20.27 -7.30
N GLU A 291 5.09 21.55 -7.00
CA GLU A 291 5.62 22.18 -5.78
C GLU A 291 5.02 21.56 -4.53
N LEU A 292 3.70 21.33 -4.52
CA LEU A 292 3.02 20.67 -3.40
C LEU A 292 3.56 19.25 -3.17
N LEU A 293 3.77 18.47 -4.23
CA LEU A 293 4.33 17.12 -4.15
C LEU A 293 5.75 17.12 -3.56
N ALA A 294 6.58 18.08 -3.97
CA ALA A 294 7.94 18.28 -3.47
C ALA A 294 7.93 18.68 -1.98
N LEU A 295 7.18 19.73 -1.62
CA LEU A 295 7.06 20.21 -0.23
C LEU A 295 6.53 19.11 0.71
N GLY A 296 5.53 18.36 0.26
CA GLY A 296 4.92 17.32 1.09
C GLY A 296 5.71 16.01 1.14
N GLY A 297 6.74 15.81 0.30
CA GLY A 297 7.45 14.53 0.21
C GLY A 297 6.51 13.36 -0.16
N TRP A 298 5.67 13.56 -1.18
CA TRP A 298 4.76 12.53 -1.68
C TRP A 298 5.41 11.67 -2.76
N LYS A 299 5.31 10.34 -2.61
CA LYS A 299 5.91 9.38 -3.54
C LYS A 299 5.20 9.30 -4.89
N THR A 300 3.89 9.57 -4.95
CA THR A 300 3.11 9.43 -6.17
C THR A 300 2.19 10.64 -6.37
N PRO A 301 2.04 11.13 -7.62
CA PRO A 301 1.14 12.24 -7.93
C PRO A 301 -0.31 12.01 -7.51
N ARG A 302 -0.77 10.75 -7.55
CA ARG A 302 -2.12 10.35 -7.11
C ARG A 302 -2.46 10.79 -5.68
N MET A 303 -1.45 10.91 -4.81
CA MET A 303 -1.66 11.37 -3.43
C MET A 303 -1.98 12.87 -3.36
N GLY A 304 -1.36 13.69 -4.21
CA GLY A 304 -1.60 15.13 -4.30
C GLY A 304 -2.82 15.50 -5.14
N LEU A 305 -3.14 14.68 -6.15
CA LEU A 305 -4.32 14.89 -7.03
C LEU A 305 -5.65 14.98 -6.27
N ARG A 306 -5.73 14.43 -5.05
CA ARG A 306 -6.89 14.60 -4.18
C ARG A 306 -7.22 16.08 -3.92
N TYR A 307 -6.24 16.97 -3.90
CA TYR A 307 -6.44 18.39 -3.62
C TYR A 307 -6.51 19.26 -4.89
N ALA A 308 -6.21 18.72 -6.07
CA ALA A 308 -6.09 19.49 -7.30
C ALA A 308 -7.38 20.22 -7.70
N HIS A 309 -8.54 19.66 -7.36
CA HIS A 309 -9.84 20.26 -7.64
C HIS A 309 -10.18 21.48 -6.76
N LEU A 310 -9.37 21.78 -5.73
CA LEU A 310 -9.55 22.94 -4.84
C LEU A 310 -8.95 24.24 -5.43
N SER A 311 -8.47 24.17 -6.68
CA SER A 311 -7.92 25.30 -7.42
C SER A 311 -8.82 25.88 -8.55
N PRO A 312 -10.18 25.88 -8.51
CA PRO A 312 -10.98 26.39 -9.64
C PRO A 312 -10.66 27.86 -9.98
N GLU A 313 -10.40 28.68 -8.97
CA GLU A 313 -10.05 30.11 -9.13
C GLU A 313 -8.68 30.29 -9.80
N HIS A 314 -7.73 29.37 -9.57
CA HIS A 314 -6.46 29.35 -10.28
C HIS A 314 -6.64 28.97 -11.76
N LEU A 315 -7.53 28.02 -12.07
CA LEU A 315 -7.81 27.61 -13.45
C LEU A 315 -8.29 28.78 -14.32
N ALA A 316 -9.05 29.72 -13.73
CA ALA A 316 -9.45 30.95 -14.43
C ALA A 316 -8.25 31.82 -14.81
N GLY A 317 -7.24 31.93 -13.93
CA GLY A 317 -6.00 32.68 -14.19
C GLY A 317 -5.09 32.03 -15.24
N VAL A 318 -4.99 30.70 -15.25
CA VAL A 318 -4.17 29.97 -16.25
C VAL A 318 -4.88 29.68 -17.57
N ALA A 319 -6.21 29.77 -17.64
CA ALA A 319 -6.96 29.60 -18.89
C ALA A 319 -6.48 30.56 -20.00
N GLY A 320 -6.05 31.77 -19.61
CA GLY A 320 -5.49 32.78 -20.51
C GLY A 320 -4.10 32.46 -21.07
N ASN A 321 -3.42 31.40 -20.60
CA ASN A 321 -2.07 31.03 -21.03
C ASN A 321 -2.04 30.29 -22.38
N SER A 322 -3.19 30.07 -23.02
CA SER A 322 -3.33 29.45 -24.35
C SER A 322 -2.82 30.30 -25.52
N ARG A 323 -2.18 31.45 -25.24
CA ARG A 323 -1.60 32.32 -26.28
C ARG A 323 -0.43 31.63 -26.96
N LEU A 324 -0.48 31.57 -28.29
CA LEU A 324 0.61 31.07 -29.11
C LEU A 324 1.85 31.96 -28.93
N VAL A 325 3.01 31.35 -28.63
CA VAL A 325 4.29 32.05 -28.56
C VAL A 325 5.02 31.82 -29.87
N ASP A 326 5.46 32.89 -30.51
CA ASP A 326 6.23 32.83 -31.75
C ASP A 326 7.63 32.26 -31.49
N VAL A 327 7.86 31.02 -31.96
CA VAL A 327 9.03 30.21 -31.62
C VAL A 327 10.29 30.69 -32.36
N GLU A 328 10.15 31.51 -33.40
CA GLU A 328 11.28 31.95 -34.23
C GLU A 328 12.20 32.98 -33.55
N LYS A 329 11.73 33.69 -32.50
CA LYS A 329 12.53 34.74 -31.82
C LYS A 329 13.53 34.25 -30.77
N LYS A 330 13.56 32.95 -30.42
CA LYS A 330 14.44 32.41 -29.36
C LYS A 330 15.77 31.81 -29.86
N ARG A 331 16.08 31.88 -31.15
CA ARG A 331 17.32 31.30 -31.73
C ARG A 331 18.48 32.28 -31.93
N LYS A 332 18.40 33.52 -31.43
CA LYS A 332 19.48 34.54 -31.56
C LYS A 332 19.78 35.29 -30.26
N ALA A 333 19.84 34.59 -29.13
CA ALA A 333 20.41 35.11 -27.89
C ALA A 333 21.44 34.11 -27.36
#